data_AF-A0A090KS02-F1
#
_entry.id   AF-A0A090KS02-F1
#
_cell.length_a   1.000
_cell.length_b   1.000
_cell.length_c   1.000
_cell.angle_alpha   90.00
_cell.angle_beta   90.00
_cell.angle_gamma   90.00
#
_symmetry.space_group_name_H-M   'P 1'
#
loop_
_entity.id
_entity.type
_entity.pdbx_description
1 polymer ?
#
loop_
_entity_poly.entity_id
_entity_poly.type
_entity_poly.pdbx_seq_one_letter_code
_entity_poly.pdbx_strand_id
1 'polypeptide(L)'
;MEDGRLVYESDEQYFYEAAIQFVKEGVCLLGGCCGTRPEHIRAMAEAVKNLSPVTEKKVIKEKPIIQLIQIQQVHELSLVDIVKSRRSVIVEFDPSKTLPMSQFLSGVNVLKNAKIDAITLADNSLASPQINNVACAQIVKNRYHLRPIVHLTCRDRNLIGIQSHLMGLHALGIHDILALTGDPTKLVSFPGASSVFDLTSFDLIRLIKQFNEGLSYSGTSLGEKTNFTVAAAFNPHVKIIFSAKIRSSSGIEAYLSNFSVFTIA
;
A
#
# COMPACT_ATOMS: atom_id res chain seq x y z
N MET A 1 -14.80 -0.55 28.62
CA MET A 1 -13.49 -0.47 29.31
C MET A 1 -13.76 -0.25 30.77
N GLU A 2 -13.39 -1.19 31.62
CA GLU A 2 -13.44 -1.07 33.08
C GLU A 2 -12.03 -1.40 33.62
N ASP A 3 -11.51 -0.60 34.56
CA ASP A 3 -10.18 -0.75 35.17
C ASP A 3 -9.02 -0.97 34.18
N GLY A 4 -9.01 -0.23 33.07
CA GLY A 4 -7.93 -0.31 32.07
C GLY A 4 -7.91 -1.62 31.27
N ARG A 5 -8.94 -2.46 31.39
CA ARG A 5 -9.13 -3.66 30.57
C ARG A 5 -10.19 -3.42 29.50
N LEU A 6 -9.88 -3.88 28.29
CA LEU A 6 -10.86 -3.99 27.19
C LEU A 6 -11.90 -5.03 27.59
N VAL A 7 -13.05 -4.57 28.07
CA VAL A 7 -14.22 -5.40 28.34
C VAL A 7 -15.09 -5.34 27.09
N TYR A 8 -15.23 -6.48 26.41
CA TYR A 8 -16.23 -6.67 25.37
C TYR A 8 -17.54 -7.10 26.06
N GLU A 9 -18.63 -6.37 25.82
CA GLU A 9 -20.00 -6.78 26.20
C GLU A 9 -20.46 -7.91 25.28
N SER A 10 -19.77 -9.05 25.35
CA SER A 10 -20.16 -10.27 24.66
C SER A 10 -20.57 -11.26 25.73
N ASP A 11 -21.85 -11.57 25.77
CA ASP A 11 -22.39 -12.58 26.67
C ASP A 11 -21.98 -14.00 26.24
N GLU A 12 -22.27 -14.97 27.10
CA GLU A 12 -21.97 -16.39 26.83
C GLU A 12 -22.63 -16.88 25.52
N GLN A 13 -23.78 -16.30 25.17
CA GLN A 13 -24.55 -16.63 23.97
C GLN A 13 -23.78 -16.27 22.69
N TYR A 14 -23.15 -15.10 22.64
CA TYR A 14 -22.28 -14.72 21.52
C TYR A 14 -21.16 -15.75 21.29
N PHE A 15 -20.51 -16.20 22.35
CA PHE A 15 -19.43 -17.19 22.26
C PHE A 15 -19.95 -18.56 21.82
N TYR A 16 -21.14 -18.96 22.28
CA TYR A 16 -21.81 -20.17 21.83
C TYR A 16 -22.06 -20.14 20.31
N GLU A 17 -22.69 -19.08 19.80
CA GLU A 17 -23.03 -18.94 18.39
C GLU A 17 -21.79 -18.82 17.49
N ALA A 18 -20.80 -18.04 17.91
CA ALA A 18 -19.55 -17.85 17.17
C ALA A 18 -18.77 -19.18 17.04
N ALA A 19 -18.72 -19.99 18.11
CA ALA A 19 -18.04 -21.29 18.09
C ALA A 19 -18.63 -22.24 17.04
N ILE A 20 -19.95 -22.27 16.89
CA ILE A 20 -20.62 -23.07 15.84
C ILE A 20 -20.18 -22.61 14.45
N GLN A 21 -20.13 -21.30 14.22
CA GLN A 21 -19.73 -20.75 12.91
C GLN A 21 -18.26 -21.05 12.62
N PHE A 22 -17.37 -20.92 13.59
CA PHE A 22 -15.96 -21.23 13.39
C PHE A 22 -15.71 -22.70 13.03
N VAL A 23 -16.41 -23.64 13.67
CA VAL A 23 -16.30 -25.07 13.32
C VAL A 23 -16.80 -25.32 11.90
N LYS A 24 -17.91 -24.68 11.48
CA LYS A 24 -18.41 -24.73 10.09
C LYS A 24 -17.42 -24.14 9.08
N GLU A 25 -16.64 -23.16 9.51
CA GLU A 25 -15.61 -22.53 8.69
C GLU A 25 -14.30 -23.34 8.62
N GLY A 26 -14.20 -24.45 9.37
CA GLY A 26 -13.05 -25.37 9.36
C GLY A 26 -12.07 -25.18 10.52
N VAL A 27 -12.40 -24.35 11.52
CA VAL A 27 -11.58 -24.20 12.72
C VAL A 27 -11.66 -25.49 13.55
N CYS A 28 -10.50 -26.07 13.86
CA CYS A 28 -10.37 -27.29 14.64
C CYS A 28 -9.86 -27.06 16.08
N LEU A 29 -9.51 -25.82 16.44
CA LEU A 29 -9.07 -25.43 17.77
C LEU A 29 -9.71 -24.10 18.17
N LEU A 30 -10.44 -24.09 19.29
CA LEU A 30 -11.09 -22.91 19.86
C LEU A 30 -10.66 -22.75 21.31
N GLY A 31 -10.40 -21.52 21.73
CA GLY A 31 -9.92 -21.19 23.06
C GLY A 31 -10.05 -19.70 23.36
N GLY A 32 -9.63 -19.29 24.56
CA GLY A 32 -9.76 -17.91 25.03
C GLY A 32 -8.42 -17.27 25.41
N CYS A 33 -8.37 -15.93 25.36
CA CYS A 33 -7.22 -15.11 25.76
C CYS A 33 -7.53 -14.31 27.05
N CYS A 34 -6.69 -13.35 27.45
CA CYS A 34 -6.92 -12.47 28.59
C CYS A 34 -8.19 -11.61 28.39
N GLY A 35 -9.33 -12.12 28.88
CA GLY A 35 -10.65 -11.53 28.68
C GLY A 35 -11.79 -12.55 28.61
N THR A 36 -11.48 -13.81 28.31
CA THR A 36 -12.47 -14.89 28.40
C THR A 36 -12.59 -15.40 29.83
N ARG A 37 -13.82 -15.57 30.31
CA ARG A 37 -14.11 -16.17 31.61
C ARG A 37 -14.44 -17.66 31.46
N PRO A 38 -14.41 -18.46 32.56
CA PRO A 38 -14.76 -19.89 32.51
C PRO A 38 -16.13 -20.17 31.87
N GLU A 39 -17.07 -19.25 32.01
CA GLU A 39 -18.42 -19.38 31.43
C GLU A 39 -18.38 -19.29 29.89
N HIS A 40 -17.54 -18.42 29.32
CA HIS A 40 -17.35 -18.33 27.87
C HIS A 40 -16.73 -19.61 27.30
N ILE A 41 -15.76 -20.19 28.02
CA ILE A 41 -15.14 -21.47 27.63
C ILE A 41 -16.18 -22.59 27.68
N ARG A 42 -17.03 -22.62 28.71
CA ARG A 42 -18.11 -23.60 28.84
C ARG A 42 -19.11 -23.47 27.69
N ALA A 43 -19.55 -22.25 27.38
CA ALA A 43 -20.47 -21.98 26.27
C ALA A 43 -19.90 -22.45 24.92
N MET A 44 -18.63 -22.13 24.62
CA MET A 44 -17.98 -22.63 23.40
C MET A 44 -17.85 -24.16 23.38
N ALA A 45 -17.48 -24.78 24.52
CA ALA A 45 -17.33 -26.22 24.62
C ALA A 45 -18.67 -26.96 24.44
N GLU A 46 -19.76 -26.42 25.01
CA GLU A 46 -21.12 -26.94 24.81
C GLU A 46 -21.57 -26.81 23.36
N ALA A 47 -21.34 -25.66 22.74
CA ALA A 47 -21.70 -25.38 21.36
C ALA A 47 -21.09 -26.37 20.35
N VAL A 48 -19.84 -26.79 20.58
CA VAL A 48 -19.08 -27.62 19.64
C VAL A 48 -19.05 -29.10 20.00
N LYS A 49 -19.61 -29.50 21.15
CA LYS A 49 -19.55 -30.86 21.70
C LYS A 49 -19.94 -31.96 20.70
N ASN A 50 -20.92 -31.67 19.84
CA ASN A 50 -21.45 -32.61 18.84
C ASN A 50 -21.13 -32.19 17.40
N LEU A 51 -20.21 -31.24 17.21
CA LEU A 51 -19.79 -30.78 15.89
C LEU A 51 -18.44 -31.39 15.53
N SER A 52 -18.28 -31.79 14.28
CA SER A 52 -16.99 -32.18 13.72
C SER A 52 -16.46 -31.05 12.83
N PRO A 53 -15.19 -30.63 12.96
CA PRO A 53 -14.60 -29.65 12.07
C PRO A 53 -14.68 -30.10 10.62
N VAL A 54 -14.95 -29.15 9.72
CA VAL A 54 -14.88 -29.39 8.28
C VAL A 54 -13.43 -29.70 7.90
N THR A 55 -13.18 -30.88 7.33
CA THR A 55 -11.84 -31.35 6.94
C THR A 55 -11.41 -30.88 5.55
N GLU A 56 -12.37 -30.63 4.67
CA GLU A 56 -12.13 -30.08 3.33
C GLU A 56 -13.12 -28.94 3.05
N LYS A 57 -12.60 -27.72 2.93
CA LYS A 57 -13.37 -26.57 2.47
C LYS A 57 -12.94 -26.18 1.07
N LYS A 58 -13.81 -26.38 0.08
CA LYS A 58 -13.65 -25.73 -1.23
C LYS A 58 -13.98 -24.25 -1.06
N VAL A 59 -12.96 -23.44 -0.77
CA VAL A 59 -13.08 -21.98 -0.82
C VAL A 59 -13.21 -21.60 -2.29
N ILE A 60 -14.45 -21.49 -2.76
CA ILE A 60 -14.74 -20.81 -4.02
C ILE A 60 -14.45 -19.34 -3.72
N LYS A 61 -13.24 -18.87 -4.02
CA LYS A 61 -13.03 -17.44 -4.17
C LYS A 61 -13.85 -17.03 -5.38
N GLU A 62 -15.08 -16.58 -5.16
CA GLU A 62 -15.82 -15.87 -6.17
C GLU A 62 -14.95 -14.69 -6.57
N LYS A 63 -14.29 -14.80 -7.73
CA LYS A 63 -13.66 -13.65 -8.34
C LYS A 63 -14.83 -12.72 -8.65
N PRO A 64 -14.89 -11.52 -8.06
CA PRO A 64 -15.97 -10.61 -8.38
C PRO A 64 -15.99 -10.46 -9.90
N ILE A 65 -17.17 -10.57 -10.50
CA ILE A 65 -17.34 -10.32 -11.92
C ILE A 65 -17.15 -8.82 -12.10
N ILE A 66 -15.93 -8.40 -12.40
CA ILE A 66 -15.62 -7.01 -12.66
C ILE A 66 -16.12 -6.70 -14.08
N GLN A 67 -17.20 -5.93 -14.20
CA GLN A 67 -17.55 -5.28 -15.46
C GLN A 67 -16.53 -4.18 -15.72
N LEU A 68 -15.46 -4.54 -16.43
CA LEU A 68 -14.38 -3.63 -16.75
C LEU A 68 -14.84 -2.65 -17.84
N ILE A 69 -14.98 -1.37 -17.48
CA ILE A 69 -14.98 -0.30 -18.48
C ILE A 69 -13.52 -0.14 -18.93
N GLN A 70 -13.19 -0.66 -20.11
CA GLN A 70 -11.88 -0.40 -20.72
C GLN A 70 -11.88 1.04 -21.24
N ILE A 71 -11.36 1.98 -20.45
CA ILE A 71 -11.03 3.30 -20.97
C ILE A 71 -9.79 3.13 -21.85
N GLN A 72 -9.91 3.54 -23.11
CA GLN A 72 -8.83 3.49 -24.09
C GLN A 72 -7.76 4.53 -23.69
N GLN A 73 -6.83 4.15 -22.81
CA GLN A 73 -5.74 5.02 -22.40
C GLN A 73 -4.74 5.15 -23.55
N VAL A 74 -4.35 6.38 -23.88
CA VAL A 74 -3.23 6.67 -24.77
C VAL A 74 -1.96 6.14 -24.09
N HIS A 75 -1.42 5.03 -24.60
CA HIS A 75 -0.24 4.40 -24.04
C HIS A 75 1.01 5.21 -24.38
N GLU A 76 1.40 6.14 -23.51
CA GLU A 76 2.81 6.49 -23.42
C GLU A 76 3.61 5.25 -23.01
N LEU A 77 4.83 5.08 -23.56
CA LEU A 77 5.73 3.99 -23.16
C LEU A 77 6.00 4.07 -21.66
N SER A 78 5.82 2.96 -20.93
CA SER A 78 6.14 2.91 -19.51
C SER A 78 7.63 3.15 -19.27
N LEU A 79 8.02 3.57 -18.06
CA LEU A 79 9.44 3.67 -17.71
C LEU A 79 10.16 2.33 -17.86
N VAL A 80 9.45 1.22 -17.60
CA VAL A 80 9.98 -0.13 -17.78
C VAL A 80 10.20 -0.49 -19.25
N ASP A 81 9.43 0.08 -20.17
CA ASP A 81 9.68 -0.10 -21.61
C ASP A 81 10.81 0.81 -22.11
N ILE A 82 10.92 2.03 -21.56
CA ILE A 82 12.01 2.95 -21.88
C ILE A 82 13.36 2.30 -21.56
N VAL A 83 13.52 1.75 -20.36
CA VAL A 83 14.80 1.16 -19.91
C VAL A 83 15.22 -0.09 -20.70
N LYS A 84 14.29 -0.79 -21.36
CA LYS A 84 14.61 -1.90 -22.28
C LYS A 84 15.28 -1.43 -23.56
N SER A 85 15.01 -0.20 -23.98
CA SER A 85 15.49 0.35 -25.27
C SER A 85 16.67 1.31 -25.13
N ARG A 86 16.73 2.07 -24.03
CA ARG A 86 17.81 3.02 -23.76
C ARG A 86 17.95 3.31 -22.28
N ARG A 87 19.04 3.97 -21.91
CA ARG A 87 19.20 4.53 -20.56
C ARG A 87 18.07 5.54 -20.29
N SER A 88 17.52 5.46 -19.08
CA SER A 88 16.55 6.44 -18.58
C SER A 88 17.21 7.44 -17.63
N VAL A 89 16.73 8.69 -17.64
CA VAL A 89 17.13 9.76 -16.72
C VAL A 89 15.91 10.18 -15.90
N ILE A 90 15.95 9.87 -14.62
CA ILE A 90 14.93 10.23 -13.63
C ILE A 90 15.57 11.20 -12.65
N VAL A 91 14.88 12.28 -12.30
CA VAL A 91 15.41 13.29 -11.36
C VAL A 91 14.46 13.45 -10.18
N GLU A 92 14.99 13.25 -8.96
CA GLU A 92 14.30 13.64 -7.73
C GLU A 92 14.38 15.16 -7.56
N PHE A 93 13.21 15.78 -7.43
CA PHE A 93 13.13 17.23 -7.31
C PHE A 93 11.98 17.63 -6.38
N ASP A 94 12.31 17.76 -5.11
CA ASP A 94 11.33 17.82 -4.04
C ASP A 94 10.50 19.12 -4.02
N PRO A 95 9.22 19.04 -3.59
CA PRO A 95 8.38 20.21 -3.37
C PRO A 95 8.99 21.23 -2.39
N SER A 96 8.61 22.50 -2.55
CA SER A 96 9.04 23.56 -1.63
C SER A 96 8.48 23.33 -0.22
N LYS A 97 9.30 23.65 0.80
CA LYS A 97 8.88 23.73 2.22
C LYS A 97 8.03 24.97 2.52
N THR A 98 7.94 25.91 1.58
CA THR A 98 7.21 27.17 1.72
C THR A 98 6.21 27.34 0.58
N LEU A 99 5.19 28.17 0.77
CA LEU A 99 4.13 28.39 -0.23
C LEU A 99 4.61 28.93 -1.60
N PRO A 100 5.63 29.82 -1.69
CA PRO A 100 6.14 30.27 -2.98
C PRO A 100 6.69 29.12 -3.83
N MET A 101 6.17 28.99 -5.04
CA MET A 101 6.50 27.91 -5.99
C MET A 101 7.36 28.36 -7.17
N SER A 102 7.73 29.64 -7.27
CA SER A 102 8.46 30.19 -8.42
C SER A 102 9.79 29.46 -8.69
N GLN A 103 10.57 29.20 -7.65
CA GLN A 103 11.86 28.50 -7.78
C GLN A 103 11.67 27.04 -8.19
N PHE A 104 10.72 26.33 -7.58
CA PHE A 104 10.37 24.95 -7.95
C PHE A 104 9.95 24.88 -9.42
N LEU A 105 9.02 25.73 -9.84
CA LEU A 105 8.50 25.76 -11.22
C LEU A 105 9.57 26.15 -12.25
N SER A 106 10.50 27.04 -11.89
CA SER A 106 11.67 27.35 -12.72
C SER A 106 12.57 26.12 -12.90
N GLY A 107 12.86 25.39 -11.81
CA GLY A 107 13.61 24.14 -11.85
C GLY A 107 12.94 23.07 -12.72
N VAL A 108 11.62 22.89 -12.58
CA VAL A 108 10.84 21.98 -13.45
C VAL A 108 10.96 22.36 -14.93
N ASN A 109 10.96 23.65 -15.27
CA ASN A 109 11.15 24.11 -16.65
C ASN A 109 12.55 23.77 -17.19
N VAL A 110 13.59 23.90 -16.36
CA VAL A 110 14.96 23.50 -16.71
C VAL A 110 15.01 21.99 -16.97
N LEU A 111 14.41 21.19 -16.09
CA LEU A 111 14.34 19.73 -16.24
C LEU A 111 13.58 19.30 -17.52
N LYS A 112 12.48 20.00 -17.84
CA LYS A 112 11.76 19.80 -19.10
C LYS A 112 12.65 20.03 -20.31
N ASN A 113 13.40 21.14 -20.32
CA ASN A 113 14.31 21.47 -21.42
C ASN A 113 15.47 20.47 -21.54
N ALA A 114 15.89 19.89 -20.41
CA ALA A 114 16.89 18.82 -20.37
C ALA A 114 16.36 17.45 -20.85
N LYS A 115 15.04 17.32 -21.12
CA LYS A 115 14.39 16.11 -21.64
C LYS A 115 14.58 14.88 -20.74
N ILE A 116 14.41 15.07 -19.43
CA ILE A 116 14.34 13.95 -18.48
C ILE A 116 13.13 13.04 -18.80
N ASP A 117 13.20 11.77 -18.42
CA ASP A 117 12.11 10.81 -18.66
C ASP A 117 11.01 10.92 -17.61
N ALA A 118 11.40 11.20 -16.37
CA ALA A 118 10.48 11.39 -15.26
C ALA A 118 11.09 12.23 -14.15
N ILE A 119 10.22 12.88 -13.40
CA ILE A 119 10.54 13.65 -12.19
C ILE A 119 9.90 12.95 -11.00
N THR A 120 10.69 12.64 -9.98
CA THR A 120 10.20 11.99 -8.75
C THR A 120 10.02 13.02 -7.63
N LEU A 121 8.94 12.89 -6.88
CA LEU A 121 8.46 13.89 -5.92
C LEU A 121 8.26 13.27 -4.54
N ALA A 122 9.12 13.62 -3.57
CA ALA A 122 9.03 13.05 -2.23
C ALA A 122 7.79 13.46 -1.44
N ASP A 123 7.32 12.54 -0.61
CA ASP A 123 6.18 12.72 0.31
C ASP A 123 6.73 13.05 1.70
N ASN A 124 6.84 14.35 1.98
CA ASN A 124 7.35 14.87 3.25
C ASN A 124 8.67 14.19 3.67
N SER A 125 9.69 14.30 2.79
CA SER A 125 11.03 13.75 3.03
C SER A 125 11.56 14.19 4.40
N LEU A 126 12.22 13.26 5.11
CA LEU A 126 12.73 13.44 6.47
C LEU A 126 11.67 13.97 7.46
N ALA A 127 10.40 13.55 7.30
CA ALA A 127 9.27 13.97 8.14
C ALA A 127 9.12 15.51 8.26
N SER A 128 9.57 16.25 7.25
CA SER A 128 9.42 17.69 7.16
C SER A 128 8.20 18.02 6.28
N PRO A 129 7.26 18.86 6.75
CA PRO A 129 6.16 19.32 5.91
C PRO A 129 6.68 20.03 4.65
N GLN A 130 6.10 19.66 3.51
CA GLN A 130 6.33 20.28 2.22
C GLN A 130 4.98 20.50 1.54
N ILE A 131 4.96 21.27 0.45
CA ILE A 131 3.77 21.31 -0.41
C ILE A 131 3.46 19.88 -0.87
N ASN A 132 2.18 19.51 -0.83
CA ASN A 132 1.72 18.17 -1.15
C ASN A 132 2.25 17.71 -2.52
N ASN A 133 2.90 16.56 -2.54
CA ASN A 133 3.57 16.04 -3.74
C ASN A 133 2.61 15.66 -4.87
N VAL A 134 1.38 15.22 -4.57
CA VAL A 134 0.34 14.95 -5.59
C VAL A 134 -0.11 16.24 -6.26
N ALA A 135 -0.29 17.32 -5.49
CA ALA A 135 -0.61 18.63 -6.05
C ALA A 135 0.52 19.12 -6.99
N CYS A 136 1.78 18.98 -6.56
CA CYS A 136 2.94 19.26 -7.42
C CYS A 136 2.96 18.38 -8.67
N ALA A 137 2.70 17.07 -8.53
CA ALA A 137 2.66 16.12 -9.63
C ALA A 137 1.63 16.53 -10.69
N GLN A 138 0.43 16.95 -10.26
CA GLN A 138 -0.61 17.41 -11.16
C GLN A 138 -0.23 18.70 -11.89
N ILE A 139 0.44 19.64 -11.21
CA ILE A 139 0.95 20.87 -11.83
C ILE A 139 2.01 20.53 -12.88
N VAL A 140 2.98 19.68 -12.52
CA VAL A 140 4.07 19.24 -13.39
C VAL A 140 3.53 18.52 -14.62
N LYS A 141 2.61 17.57 -14.44
CA LYS A 141 1.95 16.84 -15.53
C LYS A 141 1.19 17.77 -16.47
N ASN A 142 0.33 18.64 -15.94
CA ASN A 142 -0.57 19.44 -16.78
C ASN A 142 0.11 20.64 -17.44
N ARG A 143 1.04 21.32 -16.75
CA ARG A 143 1.69 22.53 -17.27
C ARG A 143 2.97 22.24 -18.04
N TYR A 144 3.70 21.20 -17.65
CA TYR A 144 5.03 20.90 -18.22
C TYR A 144 5.05 19.62 -19.04
N HIS A 145 4.00 18.79 -18.99
CA HIS A 145 3.93 17.49 -19.68
C HIS A 145 5.11 16.58 -19.32
N LEU A 146 5.55 16.66 -18.07
CA LEU A 146 6.54 15.75 -17.50
C LEU A 146 5.84 14.64 -16.74
N ARG A 147 6.38 13.43 -16.81
CA ARG A 147 5.90 12.25 -16.08
C ARG A 147 6.28 12.34 -14.60
N PRO A 148 5.32 12.47 -13.67
CA PRO A 148 5.63 12.45 -12.25
C PRO A 148 5.69 11.02 -11.72
N ILE A 149 6.70 10.71 -10.90
CA ILE A 149 6.71 9.55 -10.02
C ILE A 149 6.40 10.06 -8.61
N VAL A 150 5.28 9.64 -8.04
CA VAL A 150 4.86 10.11 -6.71
C VAL A 150 5.39 9.16 -5.65
N HIS A 151 6.13 9.67 -4.68
CA HIS A 151 6.45 8.89 -3.49
C HIS A 151 5.17 8.73 -2.66
N LEU A 152 4.89 7.51 -2.20
CA LEU A 152 3.78 7.23 -1.30
C LEU A 152 4.32 6.55 -0.05
N THR A 153 4.30 7.29 1.06
CA THR A 153 4.81 6.80 2.35
C THR A 153 3.68 6.23 3.21
N CYS A 154 3.94 5.10 3.88
CA CYS A 154 3.02 4.49 4.84
C CYS A 154 3.07 5.12 6.24
N ARG A 155 4.09 5.95 6.52
CA ARG A 155 4.28 6.64 7.80
C ARG A 155 3.11 7.54 8.19
N ASP A 156 2.64 8.35 7.26
CA ASP A 156 1.75 9.49 7.57
C ASP A 156 0.25 9.15 7.42
N ARG A 157 -0.10 7.96 6.92
CA ARG A 157 -1.48 7.61 6.53
C ARG A 157 -1.85 6.21 7.00
N ASN A 158 -3.08 6.07 7.49
CA ASN A 158 -3.69 4.77 7.77
C ASN A 158 -4.11 4.07 6.46
N LEU A 159 -4.54 2.81 6.57
CA LEU A 159 -4.96 2.00 5.43
C LEU A 159 -6.09 2.67 4.60
N ILE A 160 -7.02 3.34 5.26
CA ILE A 160 -8.13 4.07 4.60
C ILE A 160 -7.55 5.23 3.77
N GLY A 161 -6.66 6.02 4.37
CA GLY A 161 -6.00 7.15 3.74
C GLY A 161 -5.14 6.72 2.55
N ILE A 162 -4.40 5.61 2.67
CA ILE A 162 -3.63 5.03 1.55
C ILE A 162 -4.53 4.61 0.40
N GLN A 163 -5.63 3.89 0.67
CA GLN A 163 -6.58 3.48 -0.39
C GLN A 163 -7.19 4.69 -1.10
N SER A 164 -7.66 5.68 -0.33
CA SER A 164 -8.19 6.93 -0.89
C SER A 164 -7.14 7.69 -1.71
N HIS A 165 -5.87 7.68 -1.28
CA HIS A 165 -4.77 8.30 -2.00
C HIS A 165 -4.50 7.61 -3.34
N LEU A 166 -4.50 6.27 -3.38
CA LEU A 166 -4.39 5.51 -4.63
C LEU A 166 -5.56 5.83 -5.58
N MET A 167 -6.80 5.86 -5.08
CA MET A 167 -7.96 6.24 -5.90
C MET A 167 -7.81 7.65 -6.48
N GLY A 168 -7.31 8.60 -5.67
CA GLY A 168 -7.03 9.97 -6.11
C GLY A 168 -5.95 10.04 -7.19
N LEU A 169 -4.85 9.29 -7.05
CA LEU A 169 -3.79 9.23 -8.07
C LEU A 169 -4.33 8.69 -9.40
N HIS A 170 -5.15 7.63 -9.35
CA HIS A 170 -5.79 7.08 -10.54
C HIS A 170 -6.71 8.11 -11.21
N ALA A 171 -7.55 8.80 -10.44
CA ALA A 171 -8.46 9.84 -10.96
C ALA A 171 -7.71 11.02 -11.60
N LEU A 172 -6.50 11.34 -11.11
CA LEU A 172 -5.61 12.35 -11.71
C LEU A 172 -4.81 11.81 -12.91
N GLY A 173 -4.93 10.51 -13.20
CA GLY A 173 -4.15 9.79 -14.21
C GLY A 173 -2.64 9.75 -13.90
N ILE A 174 -2.26 9.80 -12.62
CA ILE A 174 -0.88 9.68 -12.17
C ILE A 174 -0.66 8.22 -11.81
N HIS A 175 0.20 7.53 -12.55
CA HIS A 175 0.29 6.07 -12.47
C HIS A 175 1.64 5.54 -11.98
N ASP A 176 2.69 6.36 -11.94
CA ASP A 176 4.00 5.92 -11.45
C ASP A 176 4.16 6.27 -9.96
N ILE A 177 4.36 5.24 -9.13
CA ILE A 177 4.42 5.37 -7.67
C ILE A 177 5.73 4.77 -7.14
N LEU A 178 6.43 5.48 -6.25
CA LEU A 178 7.49 4.92 -5.41
C LEU A 178 6.93 4.56 -4.03
N ALA A 179 6.82 3.26 -3.74
CA ALA A 179 6.27 2.77 -2.48
C ALA A 179 7.33 2.77 -1.36
N LEU A 180 7.04 3.48 -0.27
CA LEU A 180 7.97 3.67 0.85
C LEU A 180 7.29 3.37 2.18
N THR A 181 8.00 2.72 3.10
CA THR A 181 7.54 2.63 4.50
C THR A 181 7.58 4.01 5.15
N GLY A 182 8.67 4.77 4.92
CA GLY A 182 8.95 6.08 5.52
C GLY A 182 9.71 5.96 6.84
N ASP A 183 10.41 7.04 7.21
CA ASP A 183 11.22 7.10 8.45
C ASP A 183 10.37 7.49 9.65
N PRO A 184 10.50 6.83 10.82
CA PRO A 184 9.67 7.12 11.99
C PRO A 184 9.79 8.58 12.45
N THR A 185 8.65 9.23 12.75
CA THR A 185 8.60 10.66 13.12
C THR A 185 9.40 11.00 14.37
N LYS A 186 9.67 10.04 15.27
CA LYS A 186 10.51 10.25 16.46
C LYS A 186 11.95 10.71 16.17
N LEU A 187 12.46 10.46 14.96
CA LEU A 187 13.79 10.93 14.56
C LEU A 187 13.84 12.43 14.22
N VAL A 188 12.67 13.07 14.05
CA VAL A 188 12.56 14.45 13.56
C VAL A 188 11.56 15.21 14.44
N SER A 189 12.03 16.29 15.06
CA SER A 189 11.29 17.09 16.05
C SER A 189 10.03 17.77 15.48
N PHE A 190 8.93 17.03 15.27
CA PHE A 190 7.60 17.60 14.99
C PHE A 190 6.62 17.28 16.12
N PRO A 191 6.40 18.20 17.07
CA PRO A 191 5.50 17.98 18.21
C PRO A 191 4.08 17.66 17.74
N GLY A 192 3.52 16.56 18.23
CA GLY A 192 2.13 16.17 17.99
C GLY A 192 1.86 15.32 16.74
N ALA A 193 2.87 15.06 15.88
CA ALA A 193 2.70 14.16 14.74
C ALA A 193 2.89 12.69 15.14
N SER A 194 1.83 11.88 15.04
CA SER A 194 1.91 10.43 15.18
C SER A 194 2.41 9.78 13.88
N SER A 195 3.19 8.71 14.01
CA SER A 195 3.40 7.79 12.90
C SER A 195 2.31 6.73 12.91
N VAL A 196 1.73 6.42 11.76
CA VAL A 196 0.61 5.48 11.61
C VAL A 196 1.09 4.06 11.32
N PHE A 197 1.80 3.86 10.20
CA PHE A 197 2.41 2.57 9.82
C PHE A 197 1.45 1.36 9.78
N ASP A 198 0.21 1.56 9.32
CA ASP A 198 -0.72 0.44 9.07
C ASP A 198 -0.18 -0.55 8.02
N LEU A 199 0.72 -0.10 7.14
CA LEU A 199 1.34 -0.87 6.06
C LEU A 199 2.87 -0.66 6.05
N THR A 200 3.59 -1.65 5.54
CA THR A 200 4.97 -1.49 5.07
C THR A 200 4.99 -1.22 3.56
N SER A 201 6.15 -0.83 3.00
CA SER A 201 6.31 -0.73 1.54
C SER A 201 5.94 -2.01 0.80
N PHE A 202 6.20 -3.18 1.38
CA PHE A 202 5.81 -4.47 0.78
C PHE A 202 4.29 -4.65 0.75
N ASP A 203 3.60 -4.27 1.82
CA ASP A 203 2.13 -4.35 1.89
C ASP A 203 1.48 -3.34 0.94
N LEU A 204 2.07 -2.13 0.84
CA LEU A 204 1.65 -1.13 -0.13
C LEU A 204 1.80 -1.62 -1.57
N ILE A 205 2.93 -2.27 -1.92
CA ILE A 205 3.13 -2.87 -3.25
C ILE A 205 2.05 -3.92 -3.53
N ARG A 206 1.70 -4.77 -2.54
CA ARG A 206 0.62 -5.76 -2.69
C ARG A 206 -0.73 -5.09 -2.93
N LEU A 207 -1.03 -4.05 -2.16
CA LEU A 207 -2.27 -3.28 -2.31
C LEU A 207 -2.37 -2.63 -3.70
N ILE A 208 -1.29 -2.00 -4.18
CA ILE A 208 -1.24 -1.40 -5.53
C ILE A 208 -1.49 -2.45 -6.62
N LYS A 209 -0.90 -3.64 -6.48
CA LYS A 209 -1.15 -4.76 -7.41
C LYS A 209 -2.62 -5.20 -7.38
N GLN A 210 -3.22 -5.30 -6.20
CA GLN A 210 -4.63 -5.63 -6.03
C GLN A 210 -5.55 -4.56 -6.64
N PHE A 211 -5.19 -3.29 -6.53
CA PHE A 211 -5.88 -2.18 -7.22
C PHE A 211 -5.79 -2.31 -8.75
N ASN A 212 -4.65 -2.73 -9.29
CA ASN A 212 -4.50 -3.00 -10.73
C ASN A 212 -5.32 -4.22 -11.19
N GLU A 213 -5.74 -5.09 -10.27
CA GLU A 213 -6.71 -6.15 -10.54
C GLU A 213 -8.17 -5.66 -10.44
N GLY A 214 -8.39 -4.42 -9.99
CA GLY A 214 -9.70 -3.79 -9.82
C GLY A 214 -10.33 -4.07 -8.46
N LEU A 215 -9.52 -4.37 -7.45
CA LEU A 215 -9.97 -4.82 -6.13
C LEU A 215 -9.47 -3.88 -5.02
N SER A 216 -10.35 -3.52 -4.08
CA SER A 216 -10.02 -2.82 -2.84
C SER A 216 -9.26 -3.75 -1.88
N TYR A 217 -8.75 -3.24 -0.76
CA TYR A 217 -8.09 -4.07 0.25
C TYR A 217 -8.95 -5.25 0.75
N SER A 218 -10.27 -5.05 0.90
CA SER A 218 -11.22 -6.09 1.31
C SER A 218 -11.56 -7.12 0.21
N GLY A 219 -11.01 -6.95 -0.99
CA GLY A 219 -11.34 -7.78 -2.16
C GLY A 219 -12.64 -7.38 -2.86
N THR A 220 -13.25 -6.26 -2.46
CA THR A 220 -14.45 -5.71 -3.11
C THR A 220 -14.05 -5.05 -4.42
N SER A 221 -14.93 -5.12 -5.43
CA SER A 221 -14.69 -4.44 -6.72
C SER A 221 -14.54 -2.93 -6.53
N LEU A 222 -13.55 -2.34 -7.20
CA LEU A 222 -13.38 -0.88 -7.34
C LEU A 222 -14.17 -0.31 -8.54
N GLY A 223 -14.89 -1.16 -9.29
CA GLY A 223 -15.59 -0.78 -10.52
C GLY A 223 -14.70 -0.75 -11.76
N GLU A 224 -13.44 -0.35 -11.61
CA GLU A 224 -12.44 -0.35 -12.68
C GLU A 224 -11.06 -0.82 -12.19
N LYS A 225 -10.20 -1.17 -13.15
CA LYS A 225 -8.79 -1.47 -12.89
C LYS A 225 -7.96 -0.20 -12.92
N THR A 226 -7.06 -0.07 -11.96
CA THR A 226 -5.99 0.92 -12.07
C THR A 226 -4.87 0.41 -12.99
N ASN A 227 -3.97 1.31 -13.38
CA ASN A 227 -2.83 0.98 -14.25
C ASN A 227 -1.50 1.48 -13.66
N PHE A 228 -1.31 1.27 -12.35
CA PHE A 228 -0.13 1.75 -11.65
C PHE A 228 1.13 0.96 -12.04
N THR A 229 2.23 1.68 -12.24
CA THR A 229 3.60 1.14 -12.16
C THR A 229 4.16 1.46 -10.78
N VAL A 230 4.73 0.47 -10.10
CA VAL A 230 5.22 0.63 -8.73
C VAL A 230 6.72 0.34 -8.64
N ALA A 231 7.46 1.30 -8.10
CA ALA A 231 8.88 1.20 -7.76
C ALA A 231 9.06 0.97 -6.25
N ALA A 232 10.23 0.47 -5.88
CA ALA A 232 10.64 0.28 -4.49
C ALA A 232 12.07 0.79 -4.27
N ALA A 233 12.35 1.28 -3.07
CA ALA A 233 13.70 1.67 -2.68
C ALA A 233 14.58 0.44 -2.38
N PHE A 234 15.85 0.51 -2.76
CA PHE A 234 16.85 -0.54 -2.49
C PHE A 234 18.11 0.07 -1.87
N ASN A 235 18.59 -0.53 -0.79
CA ASN A 235 19.84 -0.10 -0.16
C ASN A 235 20.94 -1.16 -0.42
N PRO A 236 21.95 -0.86 -1.27
CA PRO A 236 23.02 -1.80 -1.58
C PRO A 236 24.03 -1.99 -0.43
N HIS A 237 24.02 -1.14 0.60
CA HIS A 237 25.00 -1.13 1.70
C HIS A 237 24.57 -1.92 2.95
N VAL A 238 23.51 -2.73 2.86
CA VAL A 238 23.13 -3.60 3.98
C VAL A 238 24.18 -4.68 4.22
N LYS A 239 24.69 -4.78 5.46
CA LYS A 239 25.78 -5.69 5.90
C LYS A 239 25.53 -7.18 5.59
N ILE A 240 24.31 -7.57 5.23
CA ILE A 240 23.94 -8.94 4.96
C ILE A 240 23.17 -9.03 3.63
N ILE A 241 23.92 -9.08 2.53
CA ILE A 241 23.38 -9.29 1.17
C ILE A 241 22.74 -10.69 1.03
N PHE A 242 23.15 -11.69 1.83
CA PHE A 242 22.66 -13.07 1.75
C PHE A 242 21.32 -13.33 2.46
N SER A 243 21.02 -12.68 3.59
CA SER A 243 19.68 -12.69 4.23
C SER A 243 18.71 -11.77 3.49
N ALA A 244 19.22 -10.72 2.84
CA ALA A 244 18.45 -9.99 1.84
C ALA A 244 18.07 -10.94 0.69
N LYS A 245 18.91 -11.93 0.32
CA LYS A 245 18.51 -13.02 -0.58
C LYS A 245 17.36 -13.85 0.00
N ILE A 246 17.34 -14.31 1.25
CA ILE A 246 16.14 -15.03 1.78
C ILE A 246 14.86 -14.15 1.80
N ARG A 247 14.99 -12.82 1.87
CA ARG A 247 13.89 -11.84 1.74
C ARG A 247 13.61 -11.41 0.28
N SER A 248 14.54 -11.65 -0.65
CA SER A 248 14.57 -11.19 -2.06
C SER A 248 14.44 -12.33 -3.08
N SER A 249 15.00 -13.51 -2.87
CA SER A 249 14.82 -14.68 -3.74
C SER A 249 13.46 -15.37 -3.54
N SER A 250 12.86 -15.27 -2.34
CA SER A 250 11.49 -15.75 -2.11
C SER A 250 10.43 -14.67 -2.31
N GLY A 251 10.79 -13.39 -2.13
CA GLY A 251 9.86 -12.26 -2.08
C GLY A 251 10.05 -11.18 -3.14
N ILE A 252 11.14 -11.21 -3.91
CA ILE A 252 11.39 -10.34 -5.06
C ILE A 252 11.44 -11.20 -6.34
N GLU A 253 12.15 -12.32 -6.43
CA GLU A 253 12.12 -13.21 -7.62
C GLU A 253 10.72 -13.82 -7.91
N ALA A 254 10.01 -14.32 -6.89
CA ALA A 254 8.61 -14.77 -7.04
C ALA A 254 7.61 -13.61 -7.29
N TYR A 255 8.04 -12.36 -7.05
CA TYR A 255 7.26 -11.13 -7.12
C TYR A 255 7.64 -10.22 -8.30
N LEU A 256 8.68 -10.58 -9.06
CA LEU A 256 9.21 -9.92 -10.25
C LEU A 256 8.98 -10.74 -11.52
N SER A 257 8.63 -12.03 -11.40
CA SER A 257 8.43 -12.96 -12.52
C SER A 257 7.34 -12.54 -13.52
N ASN A 258 6.51 -11.53 -13.18
CA ASN A 258 5.53 -10.90 -14.07
C ASN A 258 5.45 -9.37 -13.92
N PHE A 259 6.45 -8.69 -13.35
CA PHE A 259 6.22 -7.34 -12.77
C PHE A 259 7.29 -6.29 -13.11
N SER A 260 6.78 -5.09 -13.44
CA SER A 260 7.54 -3.88 -13.72
C SER A 260 7.93 -3.13 -12.42
N VAL A 261 8.68 -3.77 -11.52
CA VAL A 261 9.28 -3.07 -10.36
C VAL A 261 10.69 -2.67 -10.72
N PHE A 262 10.98 -1.37 -10.75
CA PHE A 262 12.33 -0.86 -10.97
C PHE A 262 12.87 -0.22 -9.69
N THR A 263 14.18 -0.31 -9.53
CA THR A 263 14.91 0.27 -8.40
C THR A 263 15.35 1.68 -8.77
N ILE A 264 15.01 2.65 -7.91
CA ILE A 264 15.65 3.97 -7.94
C ILE A 264 16.79 3.90 -6.92
N ALA A 265 18.02 4.06 -7.41
CA ALA A 265 19.24 4.04 -6.61
C ALA A 265 19.69 5.47 -6.29
#